data_AF-A0A8T4G629-F1
#
_entry.id   AF-A0A8T4G629-F1
#
_cell.length_a   1.000
_cell.length_b   1.000
_cell.length_c   1.000
_cell.angle_alpha   90.00
_cell.angle_beta   90.00
_cell.angle_gamma   90.00
#
_symmetry.space_group_name_H-M   'P 1'
#
loop_
_entity.id
_entity.type
_entity.pdbx_description
1 polymer ?
#
loop_
_entity_poly.entity_id
_entity_poly.type
_entity_poly.pdbx_seq_one_letter_code
_entity_poly.pdbx_strand_id
1 'polypeptide(L)' 'MKQNLREEIIDILGRDGYSTVAILTRKLNERGIDCTRQKVERILRNLIRENVIEVYYINANHRRHYRLR' A
#
# COMPACT_ATOMS: atom_id res chain seq x y z
N MET A 1 -15.21 -14.32 6.21
CA MET A 1 -14.58 -13.94 4.92
C MET A 1 -13.12 -13.64 5.17
N LYS A 2 -12.21 -14.22 4.39
CA LYS A 2 -10.77 -13.94 4.50
C LYS A 2 -10.55 -12.57 3.84
N GLN A 3 -10.36 -11.50 4.61
CA GLN A 3 -10.10 -10.16 4.06
C GLN A 3 -8.80 -10.21 3.24
N ASN A 4 -8.90 -9.90 1.94
CA ASN A 4 -7.76 -9.96 1.04
C ASN A 4 -6.94 -8.67 1.17
N LEU A 5 -5.83 -8.74 1.90
CA LEU A 5 -4.94 -7.60 2.14
C LEU A 5 -4.51 -6.88 0.85
N ARG A 6 -4.42 -7.60 -0.26
CA ARG A 6 -4.08 -7.04 -1.58
C ARG A 6 -5.17 -6.09 -2.07
N GLU A 7 -6.42 -6.50 -2.02
CA GLU A 7 -7.58 -5.71 -2.47
C GLU A 7 -7.75 -4.47 -1.59
N GLU A 8 -7.55 -4.62 -0.28
CA GLU A 8 -7.63 -3.51 0.68
C GLU A 8 -6.53 -2.46 0.44
N ILE A 9 -5.31 -2.88 0.12
CA ILE A 9 -4.24 -1.96 -0.29
C ILE A 9 -4.62 -1.22 -1.57
N ILE A 10 -5.15 -1.92 -2.57
CA ILE A 10 -5.58 -1.29 -3.83
C ILE A 10 -6.73 -0.30 -3.60
N ASP A 11 -7.71 -0.66 -2.78
CA ASP A 11 -8.82 0.23 -2.39
C ASP A 11 -8.31 1.51 -1.71
N ILE A 12 -7.40 1.38 -0.73
CA ILE A 12 -6.82 2.54 -0.05
C ILE A 12 -6.06 3.42 -1.06
N LEU A 13 -5.26 2.83 -1.94
CA LEU A 13 -4.51 3.57 -2.96
C LEU A 13 -5.43 4.26 -3.98
N GLY A 14 -6.53 3.62 -4.39
CA GLY A 14 -7.51 4.21 -5.29
C GLY A 14 -8.25 5.40 -4.67
N ARG A 15 -8.54 5.34 -3.36
CA ARG A 15 -9.21 6.44 -2.64
C ARG A 15 -8.27 7.60 -2.30
N ASP A 16 -7.05 7.29 -1.86
CA ASP A 16 -6.08 8.30 -1.40
C ASP A 16 -5.23 8.87 -2.55
N GLY A 17 -5.25 8.24 -3.73
CA GLY A 17 -4.38 8.53 -4.87
C GLY A 17 -2.97 7.97 -4.69
N TYR A 18 -2.32 8.26 -3.57
CA TYR A 18 -1.04 7.68 -3.19
C TYR A 18 -0.93 7.48 -1.68
N SER A 19 -0.06 6.56 -1.24
CA SER A 19 0.19 6.37 0.18
C SER A 19 1.59 5.82 0.46
N THR A 20 1.99 5.81 1.74
CA THR A 20 3.26 5.21 2.17
C THR A 20 2.99 3.93 2.94
N VAL A 21 3.97 3.03 3.03
CA VAL A 21 3.86 1.78 3.79
C VAL A 21 3.32 2.02 5.22
N ALA A 22 3.81 3.05 5.91
CA ALA A 22 3.39 3.36 7.27
C ALA A 22 1.91 3.73 7.34
N ILE A 23 1.42 4.53 6.40
CA ILE A 23 0.02 4.95 6.35
C ILE A 23 -0.88 3.77 5.94
N LEU A 24 -0.46 2.96 4.97
CA LEU A 24 -1.19 1.75 4.56
C LEU A 24 -1.34 0.77 5.73
N THR A 25 -0.24 0.48 6.44
CA THR A 25 -0.26 -0.42 7.61
C THR A 25 -1.20 0.11 8.69
N ARG A 26 -1.13 1.41 8.99
CA ARG A 26 -2.03 2.05 9.95
C ARG A 26 -3.49 1.91 9.53
N LYS A 27 -3.85 2.26 8.29
CA LYS A 27 -5.23 2.19 7.79
C LYS A 27 -5.78 0.77 7.77
N LEU A 28 -4.95 -0.22 7.43
CA LEU A 28 -5.35 -1.63 7.49
C LEU A 28 -5.65 -2.06 8.93
N ASN A 29 -4.79 -1.70 9.88
CA ASN A 29 -5.01 -2.00 11.30
C ASN A 29 -6.27 -1.28 11.85
N GLU A 30 -6.49 -0.01 11.46
CA GLU A 30 -7.72 0.74 11.78
C GLU A 30 -8.99 0.08 11.21
N ARG A 31 -8.88 -0.65 10.09
CA ARG A 31 -9.97 -1.48 9.51
C ARG A 31 -10.13 -2.85 10.19
N GLY A 32 -9.39 -3.12 11.28
CA GLY A 32 -9.40 -4.40 11.98
C GLY A 32 -8.60 -5.50 11.28
N ILE A 33 -7.80 -5.16 10.26
CA ILE A 33 -6.98 -6.10 9.51
C ILE A 33 -5.58 -6.10 10.12
N ASP A 34 -5.31 -7.00 11.06
CA ASP A 34 -3.99 -7.10 11.68
C ASP A 34 -2.93 -7.44 10.62
N CYS A 35 -2.02 -6.50 10.40
CA CYS A 35 -0.94 -6.67 9.46
C CYS A 35 0.35 -5.98 9.93
N THR A 36 1.46 -6.70 9.72
CA THR A 36 2.78 -6.13 9.95
C THR A 36 3.21 -5.30 8.74
N ARG A 37 4.08 -4.32 9.01
CA ARG A 37 4.72 -3.53 7.96
C ARG A 37 5.38 -4.40 6.90
N GLN A 38 6.08 -5.46 7.31
CA GLN A 38 6.79 -6.38 6.43
C GLN A 38 5.82 -7.10 5.47
N LYS A 39 4.63 -7.45 5.94
CA LYS A 39 3.57 -8.07 5.13
C LYS A 39 3.05 -7.09 4.07
N VAL A 40 2.82 -5.83 4.45
CA VAL A 40 2.43 -4.77 3.51
C VAL A 40 3.52 -4.56 2.46
N GLU A 41 4.79 -4.44 2.86
CA GLU A 41 5.90 -4.27 1.92
C GLU A 41 6.05 -5.45 0.95
N ARG A 42 5.82 -6.69 1.42
CA ARG A 42 5.82 -7.88 0.55
C ARG A 42 4.75 -7.78 -0.54
N ILE A 43 3.54 -7.36 -0.19
CA ILE A 43 2.44 -7.22 -1.15
C ILE A 43 2.70 -6.07 -2.13
N LEU A 44 3.19 -4.92 -1.65
CA LEU A 44 3.55 -3.81 -2.52
C LEU A 44 4.63 -4.20 -3.53
N ARG A 45 5.64 -4.98 -3.13
CA ARG A 45 6.65 -5.51 -4.07
C ARG A 45 6.03 -6.41 -5.14
N ASN A 46 5.05 -7.23 -4.79
CA ASN A 46 4.35 -8.06 -5.77
C ASN A 46 3.51 -7.21 -6.72
N LEU A 47 2.75 -6.25 -6.21
CA LEU A 47 1.94 -5.34 -7.03
C LEU A 47 2.79 -4.51 -8.01
N ILE A 48 4.01 -4.09 -7.61
CA ILE A 48 4.97 -3.42 -8.51
C ILE A 48 5.43 -4.39 -9.61
N ARG A 49 5.80 -5.62 -9.25
CA ARG A 49 6.23 -6.65 -10.23
C ARG A 49 5.12 -6.98 -11.24
N GLU A 50 3.88 -6.92 -10.80
CA GLU A 50 2.68 -7.14 -11.61
C GLU A 50 2.23 -5.88 -12.38
N ASN A 51 2.98 -4.77 -12.31
CA ASN A 51 2.65 -3.47 -12.92
C ASN A 51 1.31 -2.86 -12.48
N VAL A 52 0.76 -3.26 -11.33
CA VAL A 52 -0.51 -2.71 -10.79
C VAL A 52 -0.30 -1.35 -10.13
N ILE A 53 0.86 -1.16 -9.50
CA ILE A 53 1.22 0.08 -8.80
C ILE A 53 2.64 0.49 -9.19
N GLU A 54 2.95 1.76 -8.96
CA GLU A 54 4.30 2.30 -9.12
C GLU A 54 4.77 3.07 -7.87
N VAL A 55 6.09 3.29 -7.79
CA VAL A 55 6.67 4.15 -6.77
C VAL A 55 6.68 5.58 -7.28
N TYR A 56 6.07 6.46 -6.51
CA TYR A 56 5.98 7.89 -6.77
C TYR A 56 6.77 8.65 -5.70
N TYR A 57 7.51 9.68 -6.09
CA TYR A 57 8.27 10.55 -5.19
C TYR A 57 7.70 11.96 -5.28
N ILE A 58 7.15 12.46 -4.17
CA ILE A 58 6.44 13.76 -4.12
C ILE A 58 7.45 14.91 -3.94
N ASN A 59 8.57 14.63 -3.27
CA ASN A 59 9.54 15.63 -2.84
C ASN A 59 10.92 15.01 -2.59
N ALA A 60 11.91 15.86 -2.33
CA ALA A 60 13.32 15.51 -2.19
C ALA A 60 13.67 14.63 -0.97
N ASN A 61 12.71 14.24 -0.11
CA ASN A 61 13.02 13.40 1.06
C ASN A 61 13.19 11.90 0.73
N HIS A 62 13.06 11.52 -0.55
CA HIS A 62 13.20 10.15 -1.06
C HIS A 62 12.32 9.10 -0.36
N ARG A 63 11.27 9.51 0.34
CA ARG A 63 10.28 8.59 0.90
C ARG A 63 9.46 8.01 -0.24
N ARG A 64 9.39 6.68 -0.27
CA ARG A 64 8.57 5.95 -1.24
C ARG A 64 7.10 6.17 -0.95
N HIS A 65 6.40 6.80 -1.90
CA HIS A 65 4.96 6.73 -2.02
C HIS A 65 4.61 5.70 -3.09
N TYR A 66 3.45 5.08 -2.95
CA TYR A 66 2.92 4.08 -3.87
C TYR A 66 1.60 4.61 -4.40
N ARG A 67 1.34 4.44 -5.69
CA ARG A 67 0.06 4.81 -6.34
C ARG A 67 -0.33 3.78 -7.38
N LEU A 68 -1.62 3.71 -7.70
CA LEU A 68 -2.09 2.91 -8.84
C LEU A 68 -1.46 3.46 -10.12
N ARG A 69 -1.16 2.56 -11.06
CA ARG A 69 -0.66 2.90 -12.40
C ARG A 69 -1.80 3.23 -13.35
#